data_AF-A0A9X8VCB9-F1
#
_entry.id   AF-A0A9X8VCB9-F1
#
_cell.length_a   1.000
_cell.length_b   1.000
_cell.length_c   1.000
_cell.angle_alpha   90.00
_cell.angle_beta   90.00
_cell.angle_gamma   90.00
#
_symmetry.space_group_name_H-M   'P 1'
#
loop_
_entity.id
_entity.type
_entity.pdbx_description
1 polymer ?
#
loop_
_entity_poly.entity_id
_entity_poly.type
_entity_poly.pdbx_seq_one_letter_code
_entity_poly.pdbx_strand_id
1 'polypeptide(L)'
;AQVWSGTQNPHDLRKDIATLLELPSEQVHITRMEASGCYGRNCADDVSADAALLARATGRPVRVQLMREQESGWEPKGTGQLIRVRGGLDAQNRVAAYELKTSYPSNNAVTLP
;
A
#
# COMPACT_ATOMS: atom_id res chain seq x y z
N ALA A 1 7.42 -20.70 0.90
CA ALA A 1 7.88 -19.62 0.04
C ALA A 1 8.82 -18.70 0.81
N GLN A 2 10.03 -18.47 0.30
CA GLN A 2 10.98 -17.49 0.85
C GLN A 2 10.93 -16.24 -0.01
N VAL A 3 10.67 -15.07 0.59
CA VAL A 3 10.57 -13.80 -0.13
C VAL A 3 11.45 -12.76 0.56
N TRP A 4 12.33 -12.12 -0.22
CA TRP A 4 13.11 -10.97 0.23
C TRP A 4 12.45 -9.70 -0.30
N SER A 5 12.06 -8.80 0.61
CA SER A 5 11.25 -7.65 0.23
C SER A 5 11.65 -6.39 0.98
N GLY A 6 11.55 -5.25 0.30
CA GLY A 6 11.67 -3.92 0.88
C GLY A 6 10.39 -3.44 1.59
N THR A 7 9.38 -4.31 1.75
CA THR A 7 8.10 -3.99 2.39
C THR A 7 8.25 -3.32 3.75
N GLN A 8 7.36 -2.38 4.04
CA GLN A 8 7.16 -1.84 5.39
C GLN A 8 6.36 -2.74 6.31
N ASN A 9 5.60 -3.69 5.77
CA ASN A 9 4.66 -4.50 6.54
C ASN A 9 4.83 -6.00 6.28
N PRO A 10 5.95 -6.59 6.73
CA PRO A 10 6.29 -7.99 6.43
C PRO A 10 5.28 -9.00 7.01
N HIS A 11 4.56 -8.66 8.08
CA HIS A 11 3.58 -9.56 8.68
C HIS A 11 2.29 -9.66 7.87
N ASP A 12 1.80 -8.55 7.33
CA ASP A 12 0.63 -8.58 6.45
C ASP A 12 1.01 -9.11 5.08
N LEU A 13 2.18 -8.74 4.53
CA LEU A 13 2.68 -9.35 3.29
C LEU A 13 2.78 -10.88 3.42
N ARG A 14 3.19 -11.41 4.58
CA ARG A 14 3.20 -12.87 4.81
C ARG A 14 1.81 -13.48 4.65
N LYS A 15 0.77 -12.84 5.20
CA LYS A 15 -0.62 -13.33 5.10
C LYS A 15 -1.12 -13.25 3.66
N ASP A 16 -0.79 -12.17 2.96
CA ASP A 16 -1.19 -11.95 1.57
C ASP A 16 -0.53 -12.98 0.64
N ILE A 17 0.77 -13.23 0.79
CA ILE A 17 1.49 -14.25 0.02
C ILE A 17 1.00 -15.66 0.38
N ALA A 18 0.71 -15.95 1.64
CA ALA A 18 0.13 -17.22 2.05
C ALA A 18 -1.22 -17.47 1.38
N THR A 19 -2.09 -16.45 1.36
CA THR A 19 -3.38 -16.49 0.67
C THR A 19 -3.19 -16.68 -0.84
N LEU A 20 -2.34 -15.87 -1.47
CA LEU A 20 -2.06 -15.90 -2.91
C LEU A 20 -1.52 -17.25 -3.39
N LEU A 21 -0.69 -17.89 -2.58
CA LEU A 21 -0.06 -19.17 -2.91
C LEU A 21 -0.85 -20.39 -2.40
N GLU A 22 -1.97 -20.17 -1.70
CA GLU A 22 -2.76 -21.21 -1.03
C GLU A 22 -1.91 -22.05 -0.05
N LEU A 23 -1.05 -21.39 0.72
CA LEU A 23 -0.16 -22.02 1.70
C LEU A 23 -0.54 -21.62 3.13
N PRO A 24 -0.29 -22.49 4.12
CA PRO A 24 -0.27 -22.07 5.52
C PRO A 24 0.75 -20.93 5.73
N SER A 25 0.41 -19.97 6.59
CA SER A 25 1.28 -18.80 6.85
C SER A 25 2.65 -19.20 7.39
N GLU A 26 2.74 -20.32 8.10
CA GLU A 26 3.98 -20.88 8.65
C GLU A 26 4.93 -21.36 7.55
N GLN A 27 4.44 -21.60 6.34
CA GLN A 27 5.27 -21.99 5.19
C GLN A 27 5.73 -20.78 4.38
N VAL A 28 5.38 -19.55 4.77
CA VAL A 28 5.80 -18.31 4.10
C VAL A 28 6.71 -17.53 5.03
N HIS A 29 7.91 -17.19 4.56
CA HIS A 29 8.83 -16.35 5.31
C HIS A 29 9.22 -15.13 4.49
N ILE A 30 9.05 -13.96 5.11
CA ILE A 30 9.43 -12.68 4.55
C ILE A 30 10.71 -12.23 5.24
N THR A 31 11.80 -12.12 4.48
CA THR A 31 13.03 -11.46 4.92
C THR A 31 12.95 -9.99 4.52
N ARG A 32 12.81 -9.10 5.50
CA ARG A 32 12.81 -7.66 5.26
C ARG A 32 14.22 -7.21 4.87
N MET A 33 14.30 -6.48 3.76
CA MET A 33 15.52 -5.86 3.26
C MET A 33 15.52 -4.36 3.56
N GLU A 34 16.71 -3.77 3.65
CA GLU A 34 16.86 -2.32 3.59
C GLU A 34 16.41 -1.85 2.19
N ALA A 35 15.58 -0.81 2.15
CA ALA A 35 14.97 -0.31 0.93
C ALA A 35 14.84 1.22 0.99
N SER A 36 14.71 1.85 -0.17
CA SER A 36 14.33 3.26 -0.27
C SER A 36 12.95 3.43 0.37
N GLY A 37 12.88 4.22 1.44
CA GLY A 37 11.66 4.33 2.24
C GLY A 37 10.41 4.64 1.42
N CYS A 38 9.26 4.11 1.85
CA CYS A 38 7.96 4.45 1.30
C CYS A 38 7.17 5.29 2.30
N TYR A 39 6.70 6.46 1.88
CA TYR A 39 6.02 7.42 2.77
C TYR A 39 4.51 7.10 2.84
N GLY A 40 4.21 5.83 3.12
CA GLY A 40 2.95 5.15 2.81
C GLY A 40 3.24 3.80 2.15
N ARG A 41 2.24 3.19 1.51
CA ARG A 41 2.46 1.97 0.71
C ARG A 41 3.13 2.32 -0.62
N ASN A 42 4.14 1.56 -1.04
CA ASN A 42 4.67 1.54 -2.41
C ASN A 42 4.41 0.17 -3.05
N CYS A 43 4.96 -0.06 -4.25
CA CYS A 43 4.80 -1.32 -4.97
C CYS A 43 5.59 -2.51 -4.38
N ALA A 44 6.25 -2.38 -3.22
CA ALA A 44 7.10 -3.46 -2.70
C ALA A 44 6.32 -4.75 -2.43
N ASP A 45 5.09 -4.65 -1.95
CA ASP A 45 4.21 -5.81 -1.72
C ASP A 45 3.75 -6.42 -3.05
N ASP A 46 3.42 -5.59 -4.03
CA ASP A 46 2.96 -6.02 -5.36
C ASP A 46 4.05 -6.81 -6.09
N VAL A 47 5.29 -6.28 -6.15
CA VAL A 47 6.40 -7.01 -6.78
C VAL A 47 6.82 -8.25 -5.99
N SER A 48 6.52 -8.30 -4.69
CA SER A 48 6.75 -9.50 -3.88
C SER A 48 5.77 -10.62 -4.27
N ALA A 49 4.52 -10.27 -4.53
CA ALA A 49 3.51 -11.19 -5.07
C ALA A 49 3.89 -11.68 -6.48
N ASP A 50 4.29 -10.77 -7.37
CA ASP A 50 4.77 -11.12 -8.72
C ASP A 50 5.96 -12.07 -8.67
N ALA A 51 6.97 -11.75 -7.85
CA ALA A 51 8.15 -12.60 -7.69
C ALA A 51 7.79 -13.99 -7.16
N ALA A 52 6.84 -14.09 -6.22
CA ALA A 52 6.38 -15.35 -5.68
C ALA A 52 5.67 -16.22 -6.73
N LEU A 53 4.78 -15.62 -7.53
CA LEU A 53 4.07 -16.32 -8.62
C LEU A 53 5.02 -16.78 -9.71
N LEU A 54 5.94 -15.90 -10.14
CA LEU A 54 6.94 -16.22 -11.17
C LEU A 54 7.93 -17.29 -10.70
N ALA A 55 8.37 -17.24 -9.44
CA ALA A 55 9.23 -18.28 -8.88
C ALA A 55 8.52 -19.64 -8.82
N ARG A 56 7.22 -19.66 -8.47
CA ARG A 56 6.40 -20.88 -8.49
C ARG A 56 6.27 -21.44 -9.92
N ALA A 57 6.00 -20.58 -10.90
CA ALA A 57 5.82 -21.00 -12.29
C ALA A 57 7.12 -21.51 -12.93
N THR A 58 8.26 -20.91 -12.57
CA THR A 58 9.57 -21.23 -13.18
C THR A 58 10.36 -22.29 -12.40
N GLY A 59 10.01 -22.54 -11.14
CA GLY A 59 10.79 -23.38 -10.23
C GLY A 59 12.16 -22.79 -9.88
N ARG A 60 12.38 -21.49 -10.15
CA ARG A 60 13.68 -20.80 -9.98
C ARG A 60 13.52 -19.54 -9.12
N PRO A 61 14.58 -19.07 -8.43
CA PRO A 61 14.55 -17.77 -7.81
C PRO A 61 14.32 -16.66 -8.84
N VAL A 62 13.36 -15.77 -8.57
CA VAL A 62 13.02 -14.64 -9.44
C VAL A 62 13.16 -13.33 -8.66
N ARG A 63 13.74 -12.32 -9.31
CA ARG A 63 13.81 -10.95 -8.82
C ARG A 63 12.94 -10.07 -9.70
N VAL A 64 11.98 -9.37 -9.10
CA VAL A 64 11.18 -8.34 -9.77
C VAL A 64 11.63 -6.98 -9.24
N GLN A 65 11.91 -6.06 -10.16
CA GLN A 65 12.27 -4.68 -9.85
C GLN A 65 11.54 -3.77 -10.83
N LEU A 66 10.77 -2.82 -10.31
CA LEU A 66 10.20 -1.76 -11.13
C LEU A 66 11.24 -0.70 -11.46
N MET A 67 11.15 -0.17 -12.68
CA MET A 67 11.77 1.09 -13.04
C MET A 67 10.96 2.25 -12.45
N ARG A 68 11.57 3.44 -12.35
CA ARG A 68 10.94 4.62 -11.71
C ARG A 68 9.59 4.96 -12.33
N GLU A 69 9.47 4.89 -13.65
CA GLU A 69 8.23 5.21 -14.36
C GLU A 69 7.13 4.18 -14.03
N GLN A 70 7.52 2.91 -13.88
CA GLN A 70 6.59 1.84 -13.50
C GLN A 70 6.14 1.98 -12.05
N GLU A 71 7.07 2.19 -11.11
CA GLU A 71 6.72 2.47 -9.71
C GLU A 71 5.75 3.65 -9.64
N SER A 72 6.07 4.75 -10.32
CA SER A 72 5.22 5.95 -10.32
C SER A 72 3.83 5.70 -10.92
N GLY A 73 3.73 4.80 -11.91
CA GLY A 73 2.48 4.46 -12.58
C GLY A 73 1.59 3.48 -11.83
N TRP A 74 2.18 2.59 -11.01
CA TRP A 74 1.47 1.50 -10.34
C TRP A 74 1.34 1.69 -8.83
N GLU A 75 2.14 2.55 -8.20
CA GLU A 75 2.07 2.73 -6.75
C GLU A 75 0.76 3.40 -6.32
N PRO A 76 0.22 3.04 -5.15
CA PRO A 76 -0.97 3.70 -4.65
C PRO A 76 -0.69 5.19 -4.42
N LYS A 77 -1.63 6.03 -4.85
CA LYS A 77 -1.57 7.48 -4.66
C LYS A 77 -2.56 7.91 -3.59
N GLY A 78 -2.23 9.00 -2.89
CA GLY A 78 -3.18 9.68 -2.03
C GLY A 78 -4.44 10.03 -2.83
N THR A 79 -5.61 9.67 -2.30
CA THR A 79 -6.86 9.91 -3.01
C THR A 79 -7.18 11.39 -3.07
N GLY A 80 -7.76 11.84 -4.18
CA GLY A 80 -8.33 13.18 -4.27
C GLY A 80 -9.42 13.35 -3.21
N GLN A 81 -9.36 14.45 -2.46
CA GLN A 81 -10.31 14.74 -1.39
C GLN A 81 -11.09 16.02 -1.69
N LEU A 82 -12.41 15.99 -1.50
CA LEU A 82 -13.23 17.18 -1.43
C LEU A 82 -13.36 17.60 0.03
N ILE A 83 -12.77 18.74 0.37
CA ILE A 83 -12.80 19.31 1.72
C ILE A 83 -13.59 20.62 1.66
N ARG A 84 -14.68 20.72 2.43
CA ARG A 84 -15.44 21.96 2.64
C ARG A 84 -15.30 22.42 4.08
N VAL A 85 -14.85 23.66 4.26
CA VAL A 85 -14.66 24.27 5.57
C VAL A 85 -15.53 25.52 5.66
N ARG A 86 -16.27 25.67 6.75
CA ARG A 86 -16.97 26.92 7.11
C ARG A 86 -16.49 27.36 8.49
N GLY A 87 -16.14 28.62 8.64
CA GLY A 87 -15.74 29.21 9.91
C GLY A 87 -16.69 30.32 10.34
N GLY A 88 -16.75 30.58 11.64
CA GLY A 88 -17.41 31.74 12.23
C GLY A 88 -16.48 32.45 13.20
N LEU A 89 -16.45 33.78 13.15
CA LEU A 89 -15.74 34.62 14.11
C LEU A 89 -16.72 35.22 15.13
N ASP A 90 -16.25 35.51 16.33
CA ASP A 90 -16.99 36.32 17.30
C ASP A 90 -16.85 37.83 17.01
N ALA A 91 -17.50 38.66 17.82
CA ALA A 91 -17.47 40.11 17.70
C ALA A 91 -16.06 40.73 17.92
N GLN A 92 -15.11 39.96 18.46
CA GLN A 92 -13.71 40.36 18.64
C GLN A 92 -12.80 39.81 17.54
N ASN A 93 -13.35 39.30 16.44
CA ASN A 93 -12.63 38.64 15.34
C ASN A 93 -11.85 37.38 15.77
N ARG A 94 -12.25 36.74 16.86
CA ARG A 94 -11.66 35.46 17.29
C ARG A 94 -12.43 34.30 16.69
N VAL A 95 -11.76 33.18 16.43
CA VAL A 95 -12.40 31.96 15.93
C VAL A 95 -13.41 31.45 16.97
N ALA A 96 -14.68 31.41 16.60
CA ALA A 96 -15.78 31.00 17.47
C ALA A 96 -16.32 29.60 17.14
N ALA A 97 -16.34 29.24 15.85
CA ALA A 97 -16.82 27.94 15.40
C ALA A 97 -16.20 27.55 14.05
N TYR A 98 -16.19 26.25 13.76
CA TYR A 98 -15.96 25.74 12.41
C TYR A 98 -16.81 24.49 12.13
N GLU A 99 -17.13 24.28 10.85
CA GLU A 99 -17.70 23.05 10.30
C GLU A 99 -16.72 22.52 9.24
N LEU A 100 -16.31 21.27 9.38
CA LEU A 100 -15.44 20.56 8.43
C LEU A 100 -16.21 19.37 7.85
N LYS A 101 -16.39 19.36 6.52
CA LYS A 101 -16.95 18.21 5.79
C LYS A 101 -15.92 17.71 4.80
N THR A 102 -15.54 16.45 4.91
CA THR A 102 -14.59 15.79 4.02
C THR A 102 -15.28 14.66 3.26
N SER A 103 -14.92 14.46 2.00
CA SER A 103 -15.38 13.35 1.19
C SER A 103 -14.22 12.88 0.32
N TYR A 104 -13.88 11.59 0.41
CA TYR A 104 -12.81 10.97 -0.37
C TYR A 104 -13.16 9.50 -0.61
N PRO A 105 -12.72 8.91 -1.73
CA PRO A 105 -12.87 7.47 -1.94
C PRO A 105 -11.99 6.76 -0.90
N SER A 106 -12.59 5.89 -0.11
CA SER A 106 -11.87 5.09 0.88
C SER A 106 -10.89 4.15 0.18
N ASN A 107 -9.73 3.91 0.79
CA ASN A 107 -8.79 2.87 0.32
C ASN A 107 -9.40 1.45 0.39
N ASN A 108 -10.49 1.29 1.15
CA ASN A 108 -11.27 0.05 1.25
C ASN A 108 -12.58 0.12 0.43
N ALA A 109 -12.78 1.15 -0.38
CA ALA A 109 -13.93 1.18 -1.27
C ALA A 109 -13.79 0.00 -2.25
N VAL A 110 -14.85 -0.82 -2.34
CA VAL A 110 -14.95 -1.79 -3.44
C VAL A 110 -14.73 -1.01 -4.73
N THR A 111 -13.81 -1.47 -5.58
CA THR A 111 -13.78 -1.01 -6.97
C THR A 111 -15.19 -1.13 -7.51
N LEU A 112 -15.71 -0.04 -8.09
CA LEU A 112 -17.05 -0.02 -8.67
C LEU A 112 -17.27 -1.32 -9.49
N PRO A 113 -18.46 -1.94 -9.37
CA PRO A 113 -18.75 -3.24 -9.96
C PRO A 113 -18.49 -3.28 -11.47
#